data_AF-A0AA35U4E4-F1
#
_entry.id   AF-A0AA35U4E4-F1
#
_cell.length_a   1.000
_cell.length_b   1.000
_cell.length_c   1.000
_cell.angle_alpha   90.00
_cell.angle_beta   90.00
_cell.angle_gamma   90.00
#
_symmetry.space_group_name_H-M   'P 1'
#
loop_
_entity.id
_entity.type
_entity.pdbx_description
1 polymer ?
#
loop_
_entity_poly.entity_id
_entity_poly.type
_entity_poly.pdbx_seq_one_letter_code
_entity_poly.pdbx_strand_id
1 'polypeptide(L)'
;MYPALAEKNLNPAGEWNSSRIVYTPKQVVYYLNGEEMLSFQPNSEEWKQRKATSKWKDYPDYAKFKKGYIGFQDHGSGLAFRNIKIRKL
;
A
#
# COMPACT_ATOMS: atom_id res chain seq x y z
N MET A 1 5.49 5.14 -7.27
CA MET A 1 4.52 6.10 -7.87
C MET A 1 4.27 7.27 -6.95
N TYR A 2 3.93 7.07 -5.67
CA TYR A 2 3.89 8.14 -4.66
C TYR A 2 4.92 7.83 -3.57
N PRO A 3 5.78 8.77 -3.17
CA PRO A 3 6.70 8.56 -2.05
C PRO A 3 5.91 8.54 -0.73
N ALA A 4 6.38 7.76 0.24
CA ALA A 4 5.95 7.92 1.62
C ALA A 4 6.61 9.16 2.24
N LEU A 5 6.14 9.61 3.40
CA LEU A 5 6.89 10.59 4.20
C LEU A 5 8.32 10.10 4.44
N ALA A 6 9.25 11.05 4.49
CA ALA A 6 10.68 10.77 4.63
C ALA A 6 10.98 10.12 5.99
N GLU A 7 10.40 10.68 7.04
CA GLU A 7 10.48 10.13 8.39
C GLU A 7 9.42 9.05 8.57
N LYS A 8 9.84 7.91 9.11
CA LYS A 8 8.97 6.78 9.40
C LYS A 8 9.21 6.36 10.83
N ASN A 9 8.16 6.40 11.63
CA ASN A 9 8.18 5.87 12.97
C ASN A 9 8.10 4.32 12.91
N LEU A 10 9.24 3.68 12.66
CA LEU A 10 9.37 2.21 12.61
C LEU A 10 9.89 1.68 13.93
N ASN A 11 9.23 0.65 14.44
CA ASN A 11 9.80 -0.14 15.52
C ASN A 11 10.97 -1.00 14.97
N PRO A 12 11.99 -1.30 15.78
CA PRO A 12 13.13 -2.14 15.41
C PRO A 12 12.75 -3.51 14.84
N ALA A 13 13.68 -4.14 14.13
CA ALA A 13 13.51 -5.51 13.65
C ALA A 13 13.30 -6.47 14.84
N GLY A 14 12.29 -7.35 14.72
CA GLY A 14 11.86 -8.23 15.81
C GLY A 14 10.72 -7.65 16.66
N GLU A 15 10.44 -6.35 16.54
CA GLU A 15 9.29 -5.71 17.18
C GLU A 15 8.10 -5.58 16.24
N TRP A 16 6.91 -5.46 16.83
CA TRP A 16 5.67 -5.40 16.07
C TRP A 16 5.42 -3.98 15.55
N ASN A 17 5.23 -3.87 14.25
CA ASN A 17 4.65 -2.69 13.62
C ASN A 17 3.17 -2.93 13.28
N SER A 18 2.38 -1.87 13.20
CA SER A 18 0.98 -1.91 12.80
C SER A 18 0.80 -1.17 11.49
N SER A 19 0.21 -1.81 10.49
CA SER A 19 -0.09 -1.18 9.20
C SER A 19 -1.58 -1.20 8.92
N ARG A 20 -2.07 -0.14 8.27
CA ARG A 20 -3.46 -0.04 7.84
C ARG A 20 -3.53 0.58 6.45
N ILE A 21 -4.39 0.01 5.61
CA ILE A 21 -4.70 0.56 4.30
C ILE A 21 -6.20 0.86 4.28
N VAL A 22 -6.57 2.08 3.87
CA VAL A 22 -7.95 2.47 3.61
C VAL A 22 -8.06 2.74 2.13
N TYR A 23 -8.84 1.95 1.41
CA TYR A 23 -9.01 2.07 -0.04
C TYR A 23 -10.45 2.41 -0.38
N THR A 24 -10.68 3.57 -0.98
CA THR A 24 -11.99 4.00 -1.49
C THR A 24 -11.85 4.47 -2.95
N PRO A 25 -12.96 4.62 -3.70
CA PRO A 25 -12.89 5.23 -5.04
C PRO A 25 -12.35 6.66 -5.05
N LYS A 26 -12.48 7.39 -3.94
CA LYS A 26 -12.06 8.80 -3.82
C LYS A 26 -10.62 8.95 -3.35
N GLN A 27 -10.18 8.10 -2.43
CA GLN A 27 -8.89 8.22 -1.76
C GLN A 27 -8.38 6.85 -1.32
N VAL A 28 -7.07 6.64 -1.47
CA VAL A 28 -6.32 5.56 -0.84
C VAL A 28 -5.33 6.16 0.15
N VAL A 29 -5.32 5.63 1.37
CA VAL A 29 -4.43 6.07 2.45
C VAL A 29 -3.71 4.89 3.07
N TYR A 30 -2.41 5.04 3.30
CA TYR A 30 -1.56 4.06 3.97
C TYR A 30 -1.12 4.63 5.30
N TYR A 31 -1.21 3.81 6.36
CA TYR A 31 -0.77 4.16 7.69
C TYR A 31 0.29 3.18 8.19
N LEU A 32 1.23 3.69 8.98
CA LEU A 32 2.22 2.93 9.74
C LEU A 32 2.21 3.44 11.18
N ASN A 33 2.03 2.54 12.15
CA ASN A 33 2.02 2.85 13.59
C ASN A 33 1.08 4.01 13.97
N GLY A 34 -0.02 4.18 13.23
CA GLY A 34 -1.02 5.22 13.46
C GLY A 34 -0.81 6.50 12.64
N GLU A 35 0.36 6.67 12.02
CA GLU A 35 0.71 7.85 11.22
C GLU A 35 0.39 7.64 9.74
N GLU A 36 -0.16 8.65 9.08
CA GLU A 36 -0.41 8.62 7.63
C GLU A 36 0.91 8.73 6.87
N MET A 37 1.19 7.76 6.00
CA MET A 37 2.45 7.68 5.27
C MET A 37 2.37 8.20 3.86
N LEU A 38 1.23 7.96 3.20
CA LEU A 38 0.94 8.50 1.87
C LEU A 38 -0.55 8.42 1.59
N SER A 39 -0.96 9.26 0.65
CA SER A 39 -2.34 9.46 0.23
C SER A 39 -2.37 9.69 -1.27
N PHE A 40 -3.30 9.08 -2.00
CA PHE A 40 -3.53 9.39 -3.41
C PHE A 40 -4.96 9.07 -3.85
N GLN A 41 -5.40 9.72 -4.93
CA GLN A 41 -6.64 9.37 -5.61
C GLN A 41 -6.38 8.23 -6.61
N PRO A 42 -7.02 7.06 -6.47
CA PRO A 42 -6.81 5.97 -7.40
C PRO A 42 -7.45 6.29 -8.76
N ASN A 43 -6.80 5.90 -9.85
CA ASN A 43 -7.25 6.14 -11.23
C ASN A 43 -7.39 7.62 -11.65
N SER A 44 -6.85 8.58 -10.89
CA SER A 44 -6.71 9.96 -11.36
C SER A 44 -5.76 10.03 -12.57
N GLU A 45 -5.80 11.13 -13.33
CA GLU A 45 -4.86 11.34 -14.44
C GLU A 45 -3.40 11.34 -13.96
N GLU A 46 -3.13 11.97 -12.82
CA GLU A 46 -1.81 11.94 -12.19
C GLU A 46 -1.37 10.50 -11.85
N TRP A 47 -2.27 9.69 -11.27
CA TRP A 47 -1.98 8.29 -10.96
C TRP A 47 -1.65 7.50 -12.23
N LYS A 48 -2.40 7.71 -13.32
CA LYS A 48 -2.18 7.04 -14.62
C LYS A 48 -0.83 7.44 -15.24
N GLN A 49 -0.47 8.73 -15.18
CA GLN A 49 0.83 9.22 -15.65
C GLN A 49 1.99 8.61 -14.85
N ARG A 50 1.84 8.56 -13.51
CA ARG A 50 2.81 7.89 -12.64
C ARG A 50 2.90 6.39 -12.96
N LYS A 51 1.79 5.71 -13.30
CA LYS A 51 1.82 4.30 -13.70
C LYS A 51 2.66 4.12 -14.95
N ALA A 52 2.37 4.92 -15.98
CA ALA A 52 3.01 4.86 -17.30
C ALA A 52 4.53 5.09 -17.26
N THR A 53 5.02 5.79 -16.24
CA THR A 53 6.47 6.08 -16.06
C THR A 53 7.13 5.24 -14.96
N SER A 54 6.37 4.36 -14.28
CA SER A 54 6.89 3.52 -13.20
C SER A 54 7.42 2.17 -13.69
N LYS A 55 7.99 1.39 -12.76
CA LYS A 55 8.32 -0.03 -12.99
C LYS A 55 7.14 -0.91 -13.44
N TRP A 56 5.91 -0.43 -13.32
CA TRP A 56 4.69 -1.14 -13.72
C TRP A 56 4.22 -0.82 -15.14
N LYS A 57 4.96 0.00 -15.89
CA LYS A 57 4.58 0.45 -17.24
C LYS A 57 4.35 -0.72 -18.21
N ASP A 58 5.18 -1.76 -18.12
CA ASP A 58 5.17 -2.93 -19.01
C ASP A 58 4.25 -4.06 -18.48
N TYR A 59 3.49 -3.81 -17.41
CA TYR A 59 2.59 -4.78 -16.79
C TYR A 59 1.13 -4.36 -17.02
N PRO A 60 0.51 -4.78 -18.15
CA PRO A 60 -0.79 -4.25 -18.59
C PRO A 60 -1.91 -4.51 -17.59
N ASP A 61 -1.88 -5.64 -16.89
CA ASP A 61 -2.91 -6.02 -15.92
C ASP A 61 -2.71 -5.41 -14.51
N TYR A 62 -1.61 -4.68 -14.29
CA TYR A 62 -1.38 -3.98 -13.01
C TYR A 62 -2.52 -2.98 -12.75
N ALA A 63 -3.19 -3.18 -11.61
CA ALA A 63 -4.31 -2.37 -11.10
C ALA A 63 -5.52 -2.25 -12.05
N LYS A 64 -5.70 -3.22 -12.97
CA LYS A 64 -6.84 -3.29 -13.90
C LYS A 64 -8.15 -3.69 -13.23
N PHE A 65 -8.09 -4.58 -12.24
CA PHE A 65 -9.27 -5.15 -11.59
C PHE A 65 -9.67 -4.37 -10.33
N LYS A 66 -10.98 -4.17 -10.13
CA LYS A 66 -11.53 -3.45 -8.96
C LYS A 66 -11.72 -4.32 -7.71
N LYS A 67 -11.57 -5.64 -7.86
CA LYS A 67 -11.69 -6.65 -6.80
C LYS A 67 -10.60 -7.68 -6.98
N GLY A 68 -10.15 -8.26 -5.88
CA GLY A 68 -9.10 -9.27 -5.87
C GLY A 68 -8.82 -9.75 -4.46
N TYR A 69 -7.74 -10.53 -4.31
CA TYR A 69 -7.28 -11.05 -3.04
C TYR A 69 -6.37 -10.04 -2.31
N ILE A 70 -6.27 -10.19 -1.00
CA ILE A 70 -5.23 -9.54 -0.19
C ILE A 70 -4.05 -10.51 -0.11
N GLY A 71 -2.88 -10.08 -0.58
CA GLY A 71 -1.66 -10.88 -0.56
C GLY A 71 -0.72 -10.43 0.55
N PHE A 72 -0.10 -11.41 1.23
CA PHE A 72 1.02 -11.21 2.13
C PHE A 72 2.27 -11.78 1.44
N GLN A 73 3.34 -10.99 1.36
CA GLN A 73 4.54 -11.36 0.62
C GLN A 73 5.75 -11.38 1.56
N ASP A 74 6.55 -12.44 1.46
CA ASP A 74 7.89 -12.56 2.02
C ASP A 74 8.88 -12.76 0.86
N HIS A 75 10.10 -12.24 1.01
CA HIS A 75 11.21 -12.38 0.07
C HIS A 75 12.38 -13.18 0.67
N GLY A 76 12.13 -13.98 1.71
CA GLY A 76 13.09 -14.93 2.27
C GLY A 76 13.77 -14.47 3.56
N SER A 77 13.16 -13.57 4.33
CA SER A 77 13.74 -13.03 5.57
C SER A 77 13.03 -13.49 6.85
N GLY A 78 11.98 -14.31 6.72
CA GLY A 78 11.13 -14.72 7.84
C GLY A 78 10.19 -13.59 8.26
N LEU A 79 8.88 -13.85 8.18
CA LEU A 79 7.86 -12.83 8.39
C LEU A 79 6.69 -13.39 9.21
N ALA A 80 6.28 -12.66 10.23
CA ALA A 80 5.16 -13.01 11.07
C ALA A 80 4.07 -11.94 11.02
N PHE A 81 2.81 -12.36 10.94
CA PHE A 81 1.65 -11.49 10.97
C PHE A 81 0.72 -11.86 12.12
N ARG A 82 0.10 -10.86 12.74
CA ARG A 82 -0.98 -11.05 13.72
C ARG A 82 -2.00 -9.92 13.60
N ASN A 83 -3.17 -10.12 14.19
CA ASN A 83 -4.26 -9.13 14.21
C ASN A 83 -4.73 -8.67 12.81
N ILE A 84 -4.72 -9.58 11.83
CA ILE A 84 -5.21 -9.32 10.48
C ILE A 84 -6.73 -9.16 10.53
N LYS A 85 -7.22 -7.96 10.22
CA LYS A 85 -8.64 -7.61 10.22
C LYS A 85 -9.00 -6.94 8.91
N ILE A 86 -10.18 -7.22 8.40
CA ILE A 86 -10.74 -6.60 7.20
C ILE A 86 -12.11 -6.02 7.52
N ARG A 87 -12.36 -4.80 7.03
CA ARG A 87 -13.68 -4.18 7.05
C ARG A 87 -14.03 -3.75 5.64
N LYS A 88 -15.13 -4.27 5.10
CA LYS A 88 -15.70 -3.81 3.84
C LYS A 88 -16.24 -2.39 4.02
N LEU A 89 -16.02 -1.53 3.02
CA LEU A 89 -16.49 -0.15 2.96
C LEU A 89 -17.66 -0.02 1.98
#